data_AF-T0SH08-F1
#
_entry.id   AF-T0SH08-F1
#
_cell.length_a   1.000
_cell.length_b   1.000
_cell.length_c   1.000
_cell.angle_alpha   90.00
_cell.angle_beta   90.00
_cell.angle_gamma   90.00
#
_symmetry.space_group_name_H-M   'P 1'
#
loop_
_entity.id
_entity.type
_entity.pdbx_description
1 polymer ?
#
loop_
_entity_poly.entity_id
_entity_poly.type
_entity_poly.pdbx_seq_one_letter_code
_entity_poly.pdbx_strand_id
1 'polypeptide(L)'
;MVAANSTSIVANECKLLSGPFETFIQVSLGLIAMSVLICKRYFEHPQRPFRVWLFDASKQCIGAGWAHAANLTIAILLVQYSTEKENADECAFYFINFTLDTSFGVALNWFLLHCSVLLARRFHWKALQVPGFYGNPIQTR
;
A
#
# COMPACT_ATOMS: atom_id res chain seq x y z
N MET A 1 -8.50 45.30 15.59
CA MET A 1 -9.60 44.34 15.88
C MET A 1 -9.74 43.47 14.64
N VAL A 2 -8.86 42.50 14.41
CA VAL A 2 -9.01 41.06 14.75
C VAL A 2 -10.41 40.53 14.43
N ALA A 3 -10.54 39.85 13.28
CA ALA A 3 -11.04 38.48 13.14
C ALA A 3 -11.31 38.16 11.65
N ALA A 4 -10.25 37.87 10.88
CA ALA A 4 -10.40 37.06 9.66
C ALA A 4 -10.57 35.60 10.12
N ASN A 5 -11.78 35.29 10.60
CA ASN A 5 -12.19 33.95 10.96
C ASN A 5 -12.66 33.23 9.70
N SER A 6 -12.39 31.92 9.67
CA SER A 6 -12.67 31.01 8.55
C SER A 6 -11.66 31.14 7.41
N THR A 7 -10.45 30.65 7.67
CA THR A 7 -9.82 29.68 6.77
C THR A 7 -10.79 28.52 6.53
N SER A 8 -11.86 28.80 5.81
CA SER A 8 -12.53 27.80 5.00
C SER A 8 -11.50 27.43 3.94
N ILE A 9 -10.64 26.46 4.28
CA ILE A 9 -10.12 25.51 3.33
C ILE A 9 -11.37 24.85 2.74
N VAL A 10 -12.06 25.57 1.86
CA VAL A 10 -12.90 24.96 0.85
C VAL A 10 -11.89 24.33 -0.08
N ALA A 11 -11.35 23.19 0.35
CA ALA A 11 -11.05 22.15 -0.61
C ALA A 11 -12.40 21.98 -1.33
N ASN A 12 -12.49 22.53 -2.55
CA ASN A 12 -13.47 22.03 -3.51
C ASN A 12 -13.46 20.52 -3.36
N GLU A 13 -14.60 19.95 -2.97
CA GLU A 13 -14.70 18.57 -2.50
C GLU A 13 -13.84 17.69 -3.39
N CYS A 14 -12.73 17.17 -2.85
CA CYS A 14 -11.89 16.23 -3.57
C CYS A 14 -12.78 14.99 -3.74
N LYS A 15 -13.32 14.80 -4.94
CA LYS A 15 -14.35 13.79 -5.18
C LYS A 15 -13.84 12.40 -4.87
N LEU A 16 -12.54 12.19 -5.11
CA LEU A 16 -11.80 10.98 -4.78
C LEU A 16 -12.02 10.42 -3.35
N LEU A 17 -12.31 11.28 -2.36
CA LEU A 17 -12.42 10.89 -0.95
C LEU A 17 -13.85 10.84 -0.40
N SER A 18 -14.84 11.37 -1.12
CA SER A 18 -16.12 11.77 -0.50
C SER A 18 -17.36 11.25 -1.23
N GLY A 19 -17.22 10.57 -2.36
CA GLY A 19 -18.37 9.98 -3.05
C GLY A 19 -18.63 8.52 -2.63
N PRO A 20 -19.92 8.12 -2.60
CA PRO A 20 -20.30 6.74 -2.32
C PRO A 20 -19.77 5.76 -3.37
N PHE A 21 -19.55 6.23 -4.60
CA PHE A 21 -19.03 5.42 -5.69
C PHE A 21 -17.53 5.12 -5.53
N GLU A 22 -16.67 6.11 -5.20
CA GLU A 22 -15.24 5.83 -5.01
C GLU A 22 -15.01 4.92 -3.80
N THR A 23 -15.74 5.18 -2.70
CA THR A 23 -15.69 4.33 -1.50
C THR A 23 -16.08 2.89 -1.82
N PHE A 24 -17.12 2.70 -2.63
CA PHE A 24 -17.55 1.36 -3.06
C PHE A 24 -16.46 0.64 -3.86
N ILE A 25 -15.83 1.31 -4.82
CA ILE A 25 -14.75 0.73 -5.63
C ILE A 25 -13.55 0.39 -4.75
N GLN A 26 -13.15 1.29 -3.85
CA GLN A 26 -12.01 1.09 -2.96
C GLN A 26 -12.20 -0.12 -2.02
N VAL A 27 -13.38 -0.24 -1.39
CA VAL A 27 -13.71 -1.39 -0.54
C VAL A 27 -13.77 -2.68 -1.36
N SER A 28 -14.40 -2.64 -2.54
CA SER A 28 -14.52 -3.82 -3.41
C SER A 28 -13.15 -4.33 -3.87
N LEU A 29 -12.25 -3.46 -4.28
CA LEU A 29 -10.87 -3.82 -4.65
C LEU A 29 -10.11 -4.41 -3.46
N GLY A 30 -10.25 -3.83 -2.27
CA GLY A 30 -9.66 -4.36 -1.04
C GLY A 30 -10.16 -5.78 -0.72
N LEU A 31 -11.47 -6.03 -0.84
CA LEU A 31 -12.06 -7.35 -0.62
C LEU A 31 -11.57 -8.37 -1.65
N ILE A 32 -11.48 -7.98 -2.92
CA ILE A 32 -10.94 -8.84 -3.98
C ILE A 32 -9.48 -9.19 -3.69
N ALA A 33 -8.65 -8.21 -3.32
CA ALA A 33 -7.25 -8.43 -3.00
C ALA A 33 -7.07 -9.39 -1.82
N MET A 34 -7.85 -9.24 -0.75
CA MET A 34 -7.84 -10.15 0.39
C MET A 34 -8.32 -11.56 0.02
N SER A 35 -9.34 -11.66 -0.82
CA SER A 35 -9.87 -12.93 -1.32
C SER A 35 -8.82 -13.69 -2.14
N VAL A 36 -8.01 -12.99 -2.94
CA VAL A 36 -6.90 -13.60 -3.68
C VAL A 36 -5.88 -14.26 -2.75
N LEU A 37 -5.55 -13.66 -1.60
CA LEU A 37 -4.63 -14.28 -0.62
C LEU A 37 -5.19 -15.57 -0.03
N ILE A 38 -6.49 -15.61 0.20
CA ILE A 38 -7.21 -16.80 0.68
C ILE A 38 -7.22 -17.88 -0.41
N CYS A 39 -7.58 -17.52 -1.65
CA CYS A 39 -7.54 -18.44 -2.79
C CYS A 39 -6.15 -19.02 -3.00
N LYS A 40 -5.09 -18.19 -3.00
CA LYS A 40 -3.70 -18.64 -3.16
C LYS A 40 -3.33 -19.69 -2.12
N ARG A 41 -3.77 -19.50 -0.87
CA ARG A 41 -3.54 -20.47 0.20
C ARG A 41 -4.26 -21.80 -0.04
N TYR A 42 -5.49 -21.78 -0.55
CA TYR A 42 -6.23 -23.01 -0.88
C TYR A 42 -5.56 -23.81 -2.01
N PHE A 43 -4.95 -23.12 -2.98
CA PHE A 43 -4.22 -23.76 -4.08
C PHE A 43 -2.79 -24.20 -3.71
N GLU A 44 -2.15 -23.59 -2.71
CA GLU A 44 -0.79 -23.93 -2.27
C GLU A 44 -0.74 -25.34 -1.65
N HIS A 45 0.09 -26.23 -2.21
CA HIS A 45 0.34 -27.59 -1.68
C HIS A 45 1.85 -27.80 -1.46
N PRO A 46 2.31 -28.12 -0.23
CA PRO A 46 1.55 -28.19 1.03
C PRO A 46 1.14 -26.79 1.53
N GLN A 47 -0.02 -26.70 2.19
CA GLN A 47 -0.49 -25.43 2.74
C GLN A 47 0.43 -24.92 3.85
N ARG A 48 0.80 -23.62 3.79
CA ARG A 48 1.56 -23.00 4.87
C ARG A 48 0.78 -23.00 6.19
N PRO A 49 1.45 -23.18 7.34
CA PRO A 49 0.82 -23.09 8.66
C PRO A 49 0.07 -21.77 8.83
N PHE A 50 -1.14 -21.83 9.38
CA PHE A 50 -2.05 -20.67 9.45
C PHE A 50 -1.42 -19.42 10.05
N ARG A 51 -0.64 -19.58 11.12
CA ARG A 51 0.00 -18.47 11.82
C ARG A 51 1.06 -17.78 10.94
N VAL A 52 1.88 -18.55 10.22
CA VAL A 52 2.90 -18.01 9.30
C VAL A 52 2.24 -17.23 8.16
N TRP A 53 1.20 -17.81 7.57
CA TRP A 53 0.42 -17.13 6.52
C TRP A 53 -0.19 -15.82 7.05
N LEU A 54 -0.71 -15.80 8.28
CA LEU A 54 -1.28 -14.59 8.86
C LEU A 54 -0.22 -13.48 9.04
N PHE A 55 1.00 -13.83 9.45
CA PHE A 55 2.11 -12.86 9.53
C PHE A 55 2.57 -12.37 8.15
N ASP A 56 2.55 -13.24 7.13
CA ASP A 56 2.88 -12.83 5.75
C ASP A 56 1.80 -11.92 5.16
N ALA A 57 0.52 -12.21 5.43
CA ALA A 57 -0.61 -11.41 4.99
C ALA A 57 -0.66 -10.06 5.72
N SER A 58 -0.36 -10.01 7.03
CA SER A 58 -0.35 -8.75 7.78
C SER A 58 0.74 -7.80 7.30
N LYS A 59 1.93 -8.30 6.95
CA LYS A 59 2.98 -7.50 6.31
C LYS A 59 2.53 -6.89 4.99
N GLN A 60 1.85 -7.66 4.15
CA GLN A 60 1.27 -7.16 2.89
C GLN A 60 0.19 -6.11 3.15
N CYS A 61 -0.68 -6.33 4.12
CA CYS A 61 -1.73 -5.38 4.50
C CYS A 61 -1.16 -4.04 5.00
N ILE A 62 -0.16 -4.10 5.89
CA ILE A 62 0.51 -2.90 6.43
C ILE A 62 1.24 -2.16 5.31
N GLY A 63 1.97 -2.88 4.46
CA GLY A 63 2.67 -2.29 3.31
C GLY A 63 1.72 -1.62 2.33
N ALA A 64 0.62 -2.30 1.97
CA ALA A 64 -0.42 -1.74 1.10
C ALA A 64 -1.12 -0.52 1.73
N GLY A 65 -1.37 -0.54 3.04
CA GLY A 65 -1.91 0.61 3.77
C GLY A 65 -0.99 1.82 3.73
N TRP A 66 0.32 1.61 3.91
CA TRP A 66 1.31 2.69 3.83
C TRP A 66 1.44 3.25 2.41
N ALA A 67 1.49 2.38 1.41
CA ALA A 67 1.52 2.77 0.00
C ALA A 67 0.25 3.54 -0.40
N HIS A 68 -0.93 3.08 0.05
CA HIS A 68 -2.19 3.78 -0.17
C HIS A 68 -2.18 5.20 0.44
N ALA A 69 -1.70 5.34 1.68
CA ALA A 69 -1.58 6.65 2.33
C ALA A 69 -0.59 7.58 1.60
N ALA A 70 0.54 7.03 1.13
CA ALA A 70 1.52 7.78 0.35
C ALA A 70 0.94 8.23 -1.00
N ASN A 71 0.29 7.32 -1.74
CA ASN A 71 -0.36 7.62 -3.02
C ASN A 71 -1.44 8.70 -2.87
N LEU A 72 -2.25 8.63 -1.80
CA LEU A 72 -3.26 9.65 -1.50
C LEU A 72 -2.61 11.01 -1.19
N THR A 73 -1.56 11.03 -0.37
CA THR A 73 -0.83 12.26 -0.03
C THR A 73 -0.23 12.90 -1.29
N ILE A 74 0.39 12.10 -2.16
CA ILE A 74 0.96 12.56 -3.43
C ILE A 74 -0.14 13.11 -4.34
N ALA A 75 -1.29 12.43 -4.45
CA ALA A 75 -2.40 12.91 -5.25
C ALA A 75 -2.92 14.28 -4.77
N ILE A 76 -3.08 14.46 -3.45
CA ILE A 76 -3.50 15.75 -2.86
C ILE A 76 -2.47 16.84 -3.16
N LEU A 77 -1.19 16.57 -2.96
CA LEU A 77 -0.12 17.54 -3.25
C LEU A 77 -0.09 17.90 -4.74
N LEU A 78 -0.22 16.92 -5.63
CA LEU A 78 -0.19 17.14 -7.08
C LEU A 78 -1.35 18.04 -7.53
N VAL A 79 -2.56 17.84 -7.00
CA VAL A 79 -3.72 18.72 -7.26
C VAL A 79 -3.49 20.13 -6.71
N GLN A 80 -2.86 20.26 -5.54
CA GLN A 80 -2.54 21.57 -4.96
C GLN A 80 -1.53 22.38 -5.78
N TYR A 81 -0.55 21.70 -6.39
CA TYR A 81 0.51 22.34 -7.19
C TYR A 81 0.19 22.43 -8.69
N SER A 82 -0.86 21.78 -9.17
CA SER A 82 -1.23 21.82 -10.59
C SER A 82 -1.88 23.15 -10.98
N THR A 83 -1.26 23.85 -11.93
CA THR A 83 -1.72 25.14 -12.47
C THR A 83 -2.98 25.00 -13.36
N GLU A 84 -3.21 23.81 -13.92
CA GLU A 84 -4.33 23.50 -14.84
C GLU A 84 -5.41 22.69 -14.11
N LYS A 85 -6.26 23.35 -13.31
CA LYS A 85 -7.31 22.68 -12.53
C LYS A 85 -8.52 22.22 -13.35
N GLU A 86 -8.68 22.68 -14.59
CA GLU A 86 -9.91 22.49 -15.37
C GLU A 86 -9.94 21.19 -16.19
N ASN A 87 -8.79 20.52 -16.42
CA ASN A 87 -8.69 19.34 -17.30
C ASN A 87 -8.05 18.10 -16.65
N ALA A 88 -7.75 18.13 -15.35
CA ALA A 88 -7.11 17.01 -14.66
C ALA A 88 -8.15 16.01 -14.12
N ASP A 89 -8.32 14.86 -14.78
CA ASP A 89 -9.16 13.77 -14.30
C ASP A 89 -8.52 13.07 -13.08
N GLU A 90 -9.09 13.30 -11.90
CA GLU A 90 -8.65 12.74 -10.63
C GLU A 90 -8.60 11.20 -10.66
N CYS A 91 -9.54 10.56 -11.38
CA CYS A 91 -9.58 9.10 -11.50
C CYS A 91 -8.44 8.59 -12.38
N ALA A 92 -8.12 9.29 -13.47
CA ALA A 92 -6.99 8.94 -14.33
C ALA A 92 -5.66 9.11 -13.60
N PHE A 93 -5.46 10.20 -12.87
CA PHE A 93 -4.25 10.42 -12.08
C PHE A 93 -4.10 9.42 -10.94
N TYR A 94 -5.20 9.09 -10.26
CA TYR A 94 -5.20 8.03 -9.25
C TYR A 94 -4.85 6.68 -9.86
N PHE A 95 -5.46 6.31 -10.99
CA PHE A 95 -5.18 5.05 -11.69
C PHE A 95 -3.74 4.95 -12.15
N ILE A 96 -3.16 6.03 -12.68
CA ILE A 96 -1.75 6.08 -13.08
C ILE A 96 -0.84 5.91 -11.86
N ASN A 97 -1.07 6.65 -10.78
CA ASN A 97 -0.28 6.53 -9.54
C ASN A 97 -0.38 5.12 -8.95
N PHE A 98 -1.59 4.56 -8.88
CA PHE A 98 -1.83 3.19 -8.43
C PHE A 98 -1.13 2.16 -9.32
N THR A 99 -1.20 2.31 -10.63
CA THR A 99 -0.56 1.39 -11.58
C THR A 99 0.97 1.47 -11.48
N LEU A 100 1.54 2.67 -11.35
CA LEU A 100 2.97 2.85 -11.13
C LEU A 100 3.42 2.23 -9.80
N ASP A 101 2.69 2.45 -8.71
CA ASP A 101 3.00 1.87 -7.40
C ASP A 101 2.91 0.33 -7.41
N THR A 102 1.87 -0.23 -8.01
CA THR A 102 1.69 -1.69 -8.07
C THR A 102 2.61 -2.40 -9.06
N SER A 103 3.16 -1.70 -10.06
CA SER A 103 4.14 -2.26 -11.01
C SER A 103 5.58 -1.94 -10.60
N PHE A 104 5.96 -0.67 -10.64
CA PHE A 104 7.30 -0.21 -10.32
C PHE A 104 7.59 -0.31 -8.82
N GLY A 105 6.63 0.03 -7.97
CA GLY A 105 6.80 -0.11 -6.51
C GLY A 105 6.99 -1.56 -6.08
N VAL A 106 6.28 -2.53 -6.69
CA VAL A 106 6.51 -3.97 -6.43
C VAL A 106 7.89 -4.41 -6.93
N ALA A 107 8.30 -3.97 -8.13
CA ALA A 107 9.63 -4.28 -8.66
C ALA A 107 10.75 -3.71 -7.77
N LEU A 108 10.59 -2.47 -7.28
CA LEU A 108 11.51 -1.83 -6.34
C LEU A 108 11.55 -2.56 -5.00
N ASN A 109 10.40 -2.93 -4.43
CA ASN A 109 10.33 -3.71 -3.20
C ASN A 109 11.02 -5.06 -3.33
N TRP A 110 10.83 -5.75 -4.46
CA TRP A 110 11.52 -7.00 -4.76
C TRP A 110 13.04 -6.80 -4.81
N PHE A 111 13.51 -5.76 -5.51
CA PHE A 111 14.93 -5.42 -5.58
C PHE A 111 15.51 -5.08 -4.20
N LEU A 112 14.84 -4.23 -3.41
CA LEU A 112 15.27 -3.87 -2.06
C LEU A 112 15.33 -5.06 -1.11
N LEU A 113 14.37 -5.98 -1.21
CA LEU A 113 14.38 -7.22 -0.44
C LEU A 113 15.60 -8.08 -0.81
N HIS A 114 15.88 -8.23 -2.11
CA HIS A 114 17.08 -8.96 -2.57
C HIS A 114 18.36 -8.30 -2.10
N CYS A 115 18.50 -6.99 -2.25
CA CYS A 115 19.65 -6.25 -1.75
C CYS A 115 19.81 -6.43 -0.23
N SER A 116 18.71 -6.38 0.52
CA SER A 116 18.71 -6.58 1.97
C SER A 116 19.18 -7.98 2.37
N VAL A 117 18.74 -9.02 1.65
CA VAL A 117 19.21 -10.40 1.87
C VAL A 117 20.69 -10.56 1.49
N LEU A 118 21.13 -9.96 0.39
CA LEU A 118 22.54 -9.96 -0.03
C LEU A 118 23.44 -9.28 1.01
N LEU A 119 23.04 -8.10 1.49
CA LEU A 119 23.74 -7.37 2.55
C LEU A 119 23.73 -8.17 3.86
N ALA A 120 22.60 -8.76 4.25
CA ALA A 120 22.51 -9.58 5.46
C ALA A 120 23.40 -10.83 5.40
N ARG A 121 23.61 -11.40 4.22
CA ARG A 121 24.59 -12.48 4.01
C ARG A 121 26.02 -11.97 4.13
N ARG A 122 26.32 -10.81 3.54
CA ARG A 122 27.67 -10.20 3.58
C ARG A 122 28.09 -9.73 4.98
N PHE A 123 27.15 -9.19 5.76
CA PHE A 123 27.38 -8.67 7.12
C PHE A 123 26.99 -9.67 8.22
N HIS A 124 26.69 -10.93 7.87
CA HIS A 124 26.32 -12.01 8.78
C HIS A 124 25.13 -11.72 9.72
N TRP A 125 24.14 -10.95 9.26
CA TRP A 125 22.90 -10.69 10.00
C TRP A 125 21.92 -11.86 9.91
N LYS A 126 22.03 -12.80 10.85
CA LYS A 126 21.22 -14.04 10.91
C LYS A 126 19.70 -13.80 10.82
N ALA A 127 19.20 -12.66 11.32
CA ALA A 127 17.77 -12.35 11.32
C ALA A 127 17.18 -12.02 9.93
N LEU A 128 17.97 -11.49 8.99
CA LEU A 128 17.48 -11.04 7.67
C LEU A 128 17.81 -12.01 6.53
N GLN A 129 18.59 -13.06 6.80
CA GLN A 129 19.06 -13.99 5.76
C GLN A 129 17.94 -14.87 5.19
N VAL A 130 16.87 -15.10 5.96
CA VAL A 130 15.74 -15.96 5.57
C VAL A 130 14.43 -15.16 5.70
N PRO A 131 13.99 -14.52 4.60
CA PRO A 131 12.68 -13.86 4.57
C PRO A 131 11.54 -14.84 4.87
N GLY A 132 10.56 -14.41 5.66
CA GLY A 132 9.38 -15.23 5.98
C GLY A 132 9.63 -16.33 7.03
N PHE A 133 10.81 -16.37 7.66
CA PHE A 133 11.06 -17.25 8.80
C PHE A 133 10.73 -16.53 10.11
N TYR A 134 9.78 -17.08 10.88
CA TYR A 134 9.32 -16.52 12.15
C TYR A 134 9.79 -17.31 13.38
N GLY A 135 10.69 -18.28 13.20
CA GLY A 135 11.11 -19.21 14.26
C GLY A 135 10.25 -20.49 14.34
N ASN A 136 10.78 -21.50 15.03
CA ASN A 136 10.04 -22.72 15.39
C ASN A 136 10.24 -23.04 16.90
N PRO A 137 9.26 -22.80 17.78
CA PRO A 137 7.94 -22.18 17.53
C PRO A 137 8.07 -20.69 17.15
N ILE A 138 6.99 -20.10 16.66
CA ILE A 138 6.94 -18.69 16.24
C ILE A 138 7.37 -17.78 17.41
N GLN A 139 8.38 -16.94 17.18
CA GLN A 139 8.90 -16.00 18.15
C GLN A 139 8.36 -14.60 17.86
N THR A 140 7.47 -14.09 18.70
CA THR A 140 7.09 -12.68 18.73
C THR A 140 7.95 -12.01 19.79
N ARG A 141 9.08 -11.42 19.37
CA ARG A 141 9.94 -10.64 20.26
C ARG A 141 9.28 -9.31 20.61
#